data_AF-A0A7S3PFL7-F1
#
_entry.id   AF-A0A7S3PFL7-F1
#
_cell.length_a   1.000
_cell.length_b   1.000
_cell.length_c   1.000
_cell.angle_alpha   90.00
_cell.angle_beta   90.00
_cell.angle_gamma   90.00
#
_symmetry.space_group_name_H-M   'P 1'
#
loop_
_entity.id
_entity.type
_entity.pdbx_description
1 polymer ?
#
loop_
_entity_poly.entity_id
_entity_poly.type
_entity_poly.pdbx_seq_one_letter_code
_entity_poly.pdbx_strand_id
1 'polypeptide(L)'
;METSQRRINLILNALMKTEGVAAQDEHCSRVSSINRKALNLHETSAEDIDGFIKCYGNHARPFQEWAIGQRYITKRRTIPDADIINYTHLTGYDAENLFGDMVYLKETAGHDRRLVPGMLTGSIADALIVGSGILEGYAVALVSINNFRALAPVYAGDTIQVEMEVTKVKPSKSKKDRGIVTTYQKVKNQDGKVVVEYEVSRMIRRSS
;
A
#
# COMPACT_ATOMS: atom_id res chain seq x y z
N MET A 1 -20.17 -20.98 28.48
CA MET A 1 -19.25 -19.85 28.76
C MET A 1 -17.81 -20.20 28.41
N GLU A 2 -17.32 -21.38 28.79
CA GLU A 2 -15.96 -21.88 28.53
C GLU A 2 -15.64 -22.10 27.02
N THR A 3 -16.65 -22.44 26.22
CA THR A 3 -16.55 -22.63 24.76
C THR A 3 -16.35 -21.33 23.97
N SER A 4 -16.94 -20.22 24.42
CA SER A 4 -16.78 -18.90 23.80
C SER A 4 -15.39 -18.30 24.10
N GLN A 5 -14.90 -18.47 25.33
CA GLN A 5 -13.55 -18.02 25.72
C GLN A 5 -12.45 -18.80 24.99
N ARG A 6 -12.65 -20.11 24.76
CA ARG A 6 -11.75 -20.92 23.93
C ARG A 6 -11.71 -20.45 22.48
N ARG A 7 -12.84 -20.08 21.88
CA ARG A 7 -12.91 -19.52 20.52
C ARG A 7 -12.23 -18.15 20.43
N ILE A 8 -12.46 -17.27 21.41
CA ILE A 8 -11.79 -15.97 21.51
C ILE A 8 -10.27 -16.13 21.65
N ASN A 9 -9.80 -17.07 22.47
CA ASN A 9 -8.37 -17.35 22.63
C ASN A 9 -7.75 -18.03 21.40
N LEU A 10 -8.50 -18.84 20.65
CA LEU A 10 -8.07 -19.39 19.35
C LEU A 10 -7.94 -18.29 18.30
N ILE A 11 -8.87 -17.33 18.27
CA ILE A 11 -8.85 -16.19 17.34
C ILE A 11 -7.78 -15.17 17.74
N LEU A 12 -7.59 -14.86 19.03
CA LEU A 12 -6.48 -14.04 19.51
C LEU A 12 -5.13 -14.71 19.22
N ASN A 13 -5.02 -16.03 19.37
CA ASN A 13 -3.82 -16.76 18.97
C ASN A 13 -3.65 -16.81 17.45
N ALA A 14 -4.71 -16.83 16.64
CA ALA A 14 -4.59 -16.66 15.19
C ALA A 14 -4.11 -15.24 14.85
N LEU A 15 -4.81 -14.20 15.33
CA LEU A 15 -4.43 -12.79 15.17
C LEU A 15 -3.03 -12.46 15.70
N MET A 16 -2.53 -13.18 16.71
CA MET A 16 -1.19 -13.01 17.29
C MET A 16 -0.12 -14.00 16.76
N LYS A 17 -0.48 -15.05 16.00
CA LYS A 17 0.47 -16.05 15.47
C LYS A 17 0.43 -16.30 13.96
N THR A 18 -0.57 -15.85 13.19
CA THR A 18 -0.72 -16.28 11.80
C THR A 18 -0.32 -15.18 10.83
N GLU A 19 0.93 -15.28 10.36
CA GLU A 19 1.35 -15.57 8.97
C GLU A 19 0.29 -15.46 7.86
N GLY A 20 0.65 -14.81 6.74
CA GLY A 20 -0.28 -14.25 5.77
C GLY A 20 -0.24 -14.91 4.43
N VAL A 21 -1.41 -15.03 3.82
CA VAL A 21 -1.62 -15.72 2.54
C VAL A 21 -2.34 -14.77 1.59
N ALA A 22 -2.27 -15.00 0.28
CA ALA A 22 -2.64 -14.05 -0.77
C ALA A 22 -4.10 -14.12 -1.22
N ALA A 23 -4.78 -12.99 -1.44
CA ALA A 23 -6.18 -12.93 -1.91
C ALA A 23 -6.35 -13.53 -3.33
N GLN A 24 -6.77 -14.79 -3.40
CA GLN A 24 -7.40 -15.40 -4.56
C GLN A 24 -8.82 -15.76 -4.12
N ASP A 25 -9.77 -14.83 -4.20
CA ASP A 25 -11.20 -15.18 -4.20
C ASP A 25 -12.12 -13.98 -4.48
N GLU A 26 -13.30 -14.24 -5.06
CA GLU A 26 -14.41 -13.27 -5.21
C GLU A 26 -14.84 -12.67 -3.85
N HIS A 27 -14.50 -13.35 -2.75
CA HIS A 27 -14.80 -12.99 -1.37
C HIS A 27 -14.21 -11.64 -0.90
N CYS A 28 -13.06 -11.19 -1.43
CA CYS A 28 -12.44 -9.94 -0.96
C CYS A 28 -13.31 -8.69 -1.29
N SER A 29 -14.22 -8.79 -2.27
CA SER A 29 -15.22 -7.75 -2.56
C SER A 29 -16.28 -7.63 -1.44
N ARG A 30 -16.72 -8.75 -0.84
CA ARG A 30 -17.62 -8.76 0.33
C ARG A 30 -16.92 -8.26 1.59
N VAL A 31 -15.65 -8.62 1.80
CA VAL A 31 -14.89 -8.23 3.00
C VAL A 31 -14.65 -6.71 3.07
N SER A 32 -14.60 -6.00 1.94
CA SER A 32 -14.52 -4.53 1.91
C SER A 32 -15.73 -3.82 2.54
N SER A 33 -16.89 -4.49 2.60
CA SER A 33 -18.11 -3.99 3.26
C SER A 33 -18.13 -4.24 4.78
N ILE A 34 -17.24 -5.10 5.27
CA ILE A 34 -17.10 -5.42 6.70
C ILE A 34 -16.19 -4.35 7.31
N ASN A 35 -16.82 -3.26 7.75
CA ASN A 35 -16.15 -2.16 8.42
C ASN A 35 -15.36 -2.67 9.65
N ARG A 36 -14.27 -2.03 10.06
CA ARG A 36 -13.42 -2.50 11.18
C ARG A 36 -14.17 -2.61 12.54
N LYS A 37 -15.37 -2.01 12.62
CA LYS A 37 -16.33 -2.10 13.73
C LYS A 37 -17.41 -3.20 13.57
N ALA A 38 -17.47 -3.86 12.42
CA ALA A 38 -18.53 -4.78 11.99
C ALA A 38 -18.12 -6.27 12.05
N LEU A 39 -17.03 -6.61 12.74
CA LEU A 39 -16.81 -7.98 13.22
C LEU A 39 -17.83 -8.27 14.34
N ASN A 40 -19.09 -8.47 13.98
CA ASN A 40 -20.04 -9.15 14.85
C ASN A 40 -19.56 -10.59 14.97
N LEU A 41 -18.80 -10.88 16.04
CA LEU A 41 -18.15 -12.17 16.32
C LEU A 41 -19.08 -13.39 16.29
N HIS A 42 -20.40 -13.17 16.27
CA HIS A 42 -21.42 -14.21 16.19
C HIS A 42 -21.83 -14.58 14.75
N GLU A 43 -21.54 -13.73 13.75
CA GLU A 43 -22.00 -13.88 12.36
C GLU A 43 -20.87 -14.07 11.35
N THR A 44 -19.61 -13.85 11.75
CA THR A 44 -18.44 -13.97 10.85
C THR A 44 -17.99 -15.42 10.71
N SER A 45 -17.91 -15.95 9.48
CA SER A 45 -17.43 -17.31 9.24
C SER A 45 -15.90 -17.42 9.37
N ALA A 46 -15.38 -18.66 9.47
CA ALA A 46 -13.95 -18.89 9.44
C ALA A 46 -13.33 -18.49 8.09
N GLU A 47 -14.07 -18.66 6.99
CA GLU A 47 -13.64 -18.20 5.66
C GLU A 47 -13.60 -16.68 5.54
N ASP A 48 -14.53 -15.94 6.17
CA ASP A 48 -14.53 -14.48 6.20
C ASP A 48 -13.30 -13.93 6.96
N ILE A 49 -12.94 -14.57 8.08
CA ILE A 49 -11.77 -14.21 8.89
C ILE A 49 -10.48 -14.52 8.11
N ASP A 50 -10.41 -15.69 7.47
CA ASP A 50 -9.27 -16.07 6.63
C ASP A 50 -9.12 -15.09 5.46
N GLY A 51 -10.22 -14.73 4.78
CA GLY A 51 -10.26 -13.70 3.74
C GLY A 51 -9.78 -12.33 4.22
N PHE A 52 -10.15 -11.92 5.43
CA PHE A 52 -9.68 -10.67 6.03
C PHE A 52 -8.18 -10.70 6.36
N ILE A 53 -7.68 -11.77 6.98
CA ILE A 53 -6.25 -11.95 7.29
C ILE A 53 -5.42 -12.01 5.99
N LYS A 54 -5.97 -12.63 4.95
CA LYS A 54 -5.37 -12.78 3.63
C LYS A 54 -5.30 -11.46 2.84
N CYS A 55 -6.32 -10.60 2.97
CA CYS A 55 -6.35 -9.27 2.32
C CYS A 55 -5.66 -8.16 3.16
N TYR A 56 -5.57 -8.28 4.49
CA TYR A 56 -5.15 -7.19 5.40
C TYR A 56 -4.06 -7.57 6.42
N GLY A 57 -3.54 -8.80 6.39
CA GLY A 57 -2.48 -9.28 7.30
C GLY A 57 -1.08 -8.78 6.93
N ASN A 58 -0.30 -8.38 7.96
CA ASN A 58 1.07 -7.89 7.83
C ASN A 58 2.06 -9.07 7.75
N HIS A 59 2.27 -9.64 6.57
CA HIS A 59 3.18 -10.80 6.47
C HIS A 59 4.12 -10.69 5.29
N ALA A 60 5.41 -10.77 5.62
CA ALA A 60 6.53 -10.84 4.71
C ALA A 60 6.34 -11.97 3.69
N ARG A 61 6.38 -11.64 2.39
CA ARG A 61 6.20 -12.64 1.32
C ARG A 61 7.50 -13.00 0.60
N PRO A 62 7.99 -14.25 0.72
CA PRO A 62 9.06 -14.73 -0.13
C PRO A 62 8.61 -14.84 -1.59
N PHE A 63 9.58 -14.88 -2.50
CA PHE A 63 9.34 -14.84 -3.94
C PHE A 63 8.32 -15.86 -4.46
N GLN A 64 8.30 -17.09 -3.94
CA GLN A 64 7.40 -18.15 -4.42
C GLN A 64 5.91 -17.94 -4.08
N GLU A 65 5.58 -17.01 -3.19
CA GLU A 65 4.19 -16.72 -2.80
C GLU A 65 3.52 -15.64 -3.65
N TRP A 66 4.30 -14.98 -4.51
CA TRP A 66 3.77 -13.96 -5.40
C TRP A 66 3.14 -14.62 -6.62
N ALA A 67 1.90 -14.24 -6.92
CA ALA A 67 1.17 -14.69 -8.10
C ALA A 67 0.52 -13.51 -8.82
N ILE A 68 0.46 -13.58 -10.15
CA ILE A 68 -0.19 -12.57 -10.97
C ILE A 68 -1.68 -12.48 -10.60
N GLY A 69 -2.21 -11.26 -10.57
CA GLY A 69 -3.60 -10.97 -10.20
C GLY A 69 -3.84 -10.80 -8.70
N GLN A 70 -2.86 -11.11 -7.84
CA GLN A 70 -2.96 -10.80 -6.42
C GLN A 70 -3.11 -9.30 -6.20
N ARG A 71 -4.04 -8.92 -5.33
CA ARG A 71 -4.34 -7.53 -5.01
C ARG A 71 -4.23 -7.25 -3.52
N TYR A 72 -3.76 -6.06 -3.19
CA TYR A 72 -3.55 -5.60 -1.82
C TYR A 72 -3.99 -4.15 -1.67
N ILE A 73 -4.45 -3.79 -0.49
CA ILE A 73 -4.83 -2.42 -0.16
C ILE A 73 -4.07 -2.00 1.09
N THR A 74 -3.37 -0.87 1.03
CA THR A 74 -2.59 -0.37 2.17
C THR A 74 -3.49 0.28 3.23
N LYS A 75 -2.90 0.61 4.39
CA LYS A 75 -3.49 1.61 5.29
C LYS A 75 -3.56 2.97 4.58
N ARG A 76 -4.36 3.87 5.17
CA ARG A 76 -4.48 5.27 4.75
C ARG A 76 -3.48 6.14 5.51
N ARG A 77 -3.01 7.21 4.86
CA ARG A 77 -2.21 8.26 5.48
C ARG A 77 -2.63 9.62 4.97
N THR A 78 -2.92 10.53 5.88
CA THR A 78 -3.07 11.96 5.60
C THR A 78 -1.69 12.60 5.42
N ILE A 79 -1.55 13.47 4.42
CA ILE A 79 -0.30 14.18 4.12
C ILE A 79 -0.38 15.58 4.76
N PRO A 80 0.20 15.81 5.95
CA PRO A 80 0.28 17.14 6.53
C PRO A 80 1.24 18.05 5.75
N ASP A 81 1.07 19.36 5.92
CA ASP A 81 1.96 20.39 5.35
C ASP A 81 3.44 20.15 5.71
N ALA A 82 3.70 19.70 6.95
CA ALA A 82 5.04 19.39 7.44
C ALA A 82 5.77 18.33 6.59
N ASP A 83 5.06 17.32 6.07
CA ASP A 83 5.68 16.32 5.20
C ASP A 83 6.15 16.94 3.88
N ILE A 84 5.36 17.88 3.36
CA ILE A 84 5.65 18.58 2.11
C ILE A 84 6.90 19.45 2.30
N ILE A 85 6.90 20.30 3.31
CA ILE A 85 8.02 21.21 3.61
C ILE A 85 9.31 20.44 3.90
N ASN A 86 9.24 19.37 4.70
CA ASN A 86 10.41 18.55 4.98
C ASN A 86 10.95 17.87 3.73
N TYR A 87 10.07 17.34 2.88
CA TYR A 87 10.48 16.70 1.63
C TYR A 87 11.08 17.69 0.64
N THR A 88 10.49 18.88 0.49
CA THR A 88 10.97 19.89 -0.45
C THR A 88 12.36 20.37 -0.06
N HIS A 89 12.61 20.64 1.22
CA HIS A 89 13.96 20.98 1.69
C HIS A 89 14.95 19.82 1.54
N LEU A 90 14.53 18.58 1.84
CA LEU A 90 15.41 17.41 1.72
C LEU A 90 15.83 17.15 0.27
N THR A 91 14.95 17.44 -0.70
CA THR A 91 15.15 17.11 -2.11
C THR A 91 15.57 18.31 -2.98
N GLY A 92 15.50 19.54 -2.45
CA GLY A 92 15.79 20.77 -3.19
C GLY A 92 14.61 21.31 -4.02
N TYR A 93 13.40 20.79 -3.83
CA TYR A 93 12.19 21.32 -4.49
C TYR A 93 11.70 22.64 -3.91
N ASP A 94 12.28 23.09 -2.80
CA ASP A 94 12.03 24.42 -2.23
C ASP A 94 12.46 25.56 -3.15
N ALA A 95 13.41 25.32 -4.07
CA ALA A 95 13.79 26.27 -5.11
C ALA A 95 12.69 26.50 -6.17
N GLU A 96 11.63 25.69 -6.18
CA GLU A 96 10.51 25.81 -7.09
C GLU A 96 9.31 26.47 -6.41
N ASN A 97 8.85 27.61 -6.97
CA ASN A 97 7.75 28.40 -6.43
C ASN A 97 6.45 27.60 -6.25
N LEU A 98 6.24 26.55 -7.06
CA LEU A 98 5.08 25.67 -6.98
C LEU A 98 4.93 24.96 -5.63
N PHE A 99 6.01 24.82 -4.85
CA PHE A 99 5.95 24.13 -3.55
C PHE A 99 6.27 25.05 -2.36
N GLY A 100 7.00 26.14 -2.59
CA GLY A 100 7.41 27.09 -1.55
C GLY A 100 6.52 28.33 -1.41
N ASP A 101 6.04 28.90 -2.52
CA ASP A 101 5.40 30.22 -2.56
C ASP A 101 3.87 30.12 -2.71
N MET A 102 3.16 30.38 -1.60
CA MET A 102 1.69 30.34 -1.57
C MET A 102 1.02 31.49 -2.33
N VAL A 103 1.70 32.62 -2.53
CA VAL A 103 1.20 33.75 -3.33
C VAL A 103 1.27 33.37 -4.80
N TYR A 104 2.44 32.90 -5.26
CA TYR A 104 2.60 32.35 -6.61
C TYR A 104 1.59 31.24 -6.90
N LEU A 105 1.38 30.33 -5.94
CA LEU A 105 0.45 29.23 -6.09
C LEU A 105 -0.98 29.69 -6.38
N LYS A 106 -1.43 30.70 -5.64
CA LYS A 106 -2.78 31.25 -5.77
C LYS A 106 -2.94 32.12 -7.00
N GLU A 107 -2.00 33.03 -7.23
CA GLU A 107 -2.13 34.09 -8.25
C GLU A 107 -1.70 33.61 -9.64
N THR A 108 -0.73 32.69 -9.73
CA THR A 108 -0.17 32.24 -11.01
C THR A 108 -0.55 30.79 -11.33
N ALA A 109 -0.46 29.87 -10.36
CA ALA A 109 -0.72 28.45 -10.60
C ALA A 109 -2.20 28.05 -10.43
N GLY A 110 -3.04 28.92 -9.87
CA GLY A 110 -4.48 28.69 -9.71
C GLY A 110 -4.83 27.65 -8.64
N HIS A 111 -4.03 27.54 -7.57
CA HIS A 111 -4.29 26.64 -6.45
C HIS A 111 -4.32 27.37 -5.11
N ASP A 112 -5.40 27.13 -4.34
CA ASP A 112 -5.62 27.77 -3.04
C ASP A 112 -5.00 27.02 -1.85
N ARG A 113 -4.41 25.85 -2.09
CA ARG A 113 -3.82 24.98 -1.05
C ARG A 113 -2.45 24.49 -1.49
N ARG A 114 -1.55 24.28 -0.53
CA ARG A 114 -0.19 23.81 -0.80
C ARG A 114 -0.24 22.50 -1.58
N LEU A 115 0.38 22.50 -2.75
CA LEU A 115 0.50 21.33 -3.60
C LEU A 115 1.53 20.35 -3.04
N VAL A 116 1.21 19.06 -3.12
CA VAL A 116 2.15 17.97 -2.83
C VAL A 116 2.90 17.63 -4.13
N PRO A 117 4.26 17.63 -4.14
CA PRO A 117 5.01 17.12 -5.28
C PRO A 117 4.55 15.72 -5.69
N GLY A 118 4.40 15.48 -7.00
CA GLY A 118 3.98 14.15 -7.50
C GLY A 118 4.90 13.03 -7.01
N MET A 119 6.22 13.28 -7.00
CA MET A 119 7.23 12.36 -6.48
C MET A 119 7.09 12.09 -4.97
N LEU A 120 6.67 13.07 -4.17
CA LEU A 120 6.35 12.86 -2.76
C LEU A 120 5.15 11.93 -2.60
N THR A 121 4.09 12.15 -3.39
CA THR A 121 2.91 11.27 -3.38
C THR A 121 3.31 9.82 -3.70
N GLY A 122 4.13 9.62 -4.73
CA GLY A 122 4.69 8.30 -5.08
C GLY A 122 5.57 7.69 -3.98
N SER A 123 6.40 8.51 -3.35
CA SER A 123 7.30 8.08 -2.25
C SER A 123 6.49 7.63 -1.02
N ILE A 124 5.44 8.36 -0.66
CA ILE A 124 4.54 7.98 0.44
C ILE A 124 3.77 6.70 0.09
N ALA A 125 3.31 6.58 -1.16
CA ALA A 125 2.65 5.36 -1.64
C ALA A 125 3.57 4.13 -1.52
N ASP A 126 4.83 4.24 -1.94
CA ASP A 126 5.84 3.19 -1.78
C ASP A 126 6.08 2.84 -0.30
N ALA A 127 6.22 3.86 0.55
CA ALA A 127 6.39 3.68 1.99
C ALA A 127 5.18 3.01 2.66
N LEU A 128 3.95 3.26 2.20
CA LEU A 128 2.75 2.58 2.69
C LEU A 128 2.75 1.08 2.34
N ILE A 129 3.28 0.71 1.17
CA ILE A 129 3.46 -0.69 0.78
C ILE A 129 4.54 -1.34 1.65
N VAL A 130 5.70 -0.70 1.81
CA VAL A 130 6.78 -1.23 2.67
C VAL A 130 6.30 -1.37 4.12
N GLY A 131 5.62 -0.36 4.65
CA GLY A 131 5.07 -0.33 6.01
C GLY A 131 3.91 -1.29 6.25
N SER A 132 3.40 -1.98 5.22
CA SER A 132 2.49 -3.12 5.39
C SER A 132 3.19 -4.40 5.81
N GLY A 133 4.54 -4.44 5.77
CA GLY A 133 5.32 -5.64 6.08
C GLY A 133 5.38 -6.66 4.95
N ILE A 134 4.66 -6.47 3.84
CA ILE A 134 4.60 -7.45 2.73
C ILE A 134 5.97 -7.77 2.10
N LEU A 135 6.92 -6.84 2.23
CA LEU A 135 8.28 -6.95 1.69
C LEU A 135 9.35 -7.25 2.76
N GLU A 136 8.96 -7.31 4.04
CA GLU A 136 9.88 -7.39 5.17
C GLU A 136 10.76 -8.64 5.07
N GLY A 137 12.06 -8.48 5.33
CA GLY A 137 13.04 -9.56 5.22
C GLY A 137 13.34 -10.08 3.81
N TYR A 138 12.46 -9.93 2.82
CA TYR A 138 12.64 -10.54 1.48
C TYR A 138 13.01 -9.57 0.37
N ALA A 139 12.71 -8.28 0.50
CA ALA A 139 13.12 -7.28 -0.50
C ALA A 139 14.64 -7.16 -0.61
N VAL A 140 15.14 -7.13 -1.84
CA VAL A 140 16.57 -6.95 -2.15
C VAL A 140 16.82 -5.58 -2.79
N ALA A 141 15.99 -5.20 -3.75
CA ALA A 141 16.15 -3.96 -4.49
C ALA A 141 14.84 -3.52 -5.13
N LEU A 142 14.64 -2.20 -5.25
CA LEU A 142 13.77 -1.60 -6.24
C LEU A 142 14.56 -1.56 -7.56
N VAL A 143 14.07 -2.26 -8.58
CA VAL A 143 14.78 -2.45 -9.86
C VAL A 143 14.36 -1.40 -10.89
N SER A 144 13.07 -1.07 -10.95
CA SER A 144 12.56 -0.07 -11.88
C SER A 144 11.24 0.53 -11.40
N ILE A 145 11.00 1.77 -11.79
CA ILE A 145 9.68 2.42 -11.79
C ILE A 145 9.38 2.78 -13.25
N ASN A 146 8.23 2.35 -13.75
CA ASN A 146 7.77 2.62 -15.10
C ASN A 146 6.40 3.29 -15.06
N ASN A 147 6.05 4.01 -16.14
CA ASN A 147 4.72 4.57 -16.36
C ASN A 147 4.19 5.40 -15.18
N PHE A 148 5.07 6.18 -14.54
CA PHE A 148 4.66 7.06 -13.45
C PHE A 148 3.84 8.23 -13.98
N ARG A 149 2.58 8.33 -13.55
CA ARG A 149 1.66 9.39 -13.97
C ARG A 149 1.03 10.06 -12.76
N ALA A 150 1.16 11.38 -12.67
CA ALA A 150 0.37 12.22 -11.77
C ALA A 150 -0.91 12.65 -12.52
N LEU A 151 -2.04 12.05 -12.14
CA LEU A 151 -3.33 12.20 -12.84
C LEU A 151 -4.17 13.34 -12.27
N ALA A 152 -3.96 13.69 -11.01
CA ALA A 152 -4.66 14.76 -10.34
C ALA A 152 -3.79 15.38 -9.25
N PRO A 153 -3.97 16.68 -8.97
CA PRO A 153 -3.24 17.34 -7.89
C PRO A 153 -3.63 16.73 -6.54
N VAL A 154 -2.64 16.66 -5.65
CA VAL A 154 -2.78 16.28 -4.25
C VAL A 154 -2.39 17.49 -3.42
N TYR A 155 -3.12 17.74 -2.35
CA TYR A 155 -2.94 18.91 -1.51
C TYR A 155 -2.62 18.52 -0.07
N ALA A 156 -2.02 19.45 0.67
CA ALA A 156 -1.89 19.32 2.11
C ALA A 156 -3.26 19.02 2.76
N GLY A 157 -3.29 18.02 3.63
CA GLY A 157 -4.49 17.52 4.30
C GLY A 157 -5.24 16.42 3.54
N ASP A 158 -4.91 16.15 2.27
CA ASP A 158 -5.48 15.01 1.55
C ASP A 158 -4.99 13.68 2.18
N THR A 159 -5.83 12.65 2.10
CA THR A 159 -5.53 11.32 2.61
C THR A 159 -5.40 10.33 1.47
N ILE A 160 -4.28 9.61 1.40
CA ILE A 160 -4.02 8.65 0.33
C ILE A 160 -4.04 7.19 0.81
N GLN A 161 -4.39 6.30 -0.11
CA GLN A 161 -4.37 4.84 0.02
C GLN A 161 -3.85 4.23 -1.28
N VAL A 162 -3.16 3.09 -1.21
CA VAL A 162 -2.66 2.40 -2.41
C VAL A 162 -3.43 1.11 -2.61
N GLU A 163 -3.92 0.92 -3.83
CA GLU A 163 -4.35 -0.38 -4.36
C GLU A 163 -3.22 -0.93 -5.23
N MET A 164 -2.68 -2.07 -4.81
CA MET A 164 -1.58 -2.76 -5.48
C MET A 164 -2.10 -3.99 -6.20
N GLU A 165 -1.64 -4.24 -7.43
CA GLU A 165 -1.87 -5.47 -8.17
C GLU A 165 -0.55 -6.07 -8.66
N VAL A 166 -0.36 -7.38 -8.50
CA VAL A 166 0.80 -8.09 -9.06
C VAL A 166 0.55 -8.36 -10.55
N THR A 167 1.34 -7.74 -11.41
CA THR A 167 1.19 -7.85 -12.88
C THR A 167 2.20 -8.80 -13.52
N LYS A 168 3.33 -9.07 -12.84
CA LYS A 168 4.36 -9.98 -13.36
C LYS A 168 5.16 -10.63 -12.24
N VAL A 169 5.48 -11.90 -12.42
CA VAL A 169 6.40 -12.66 -11.56
C VAL A 169 7.41 -13.38 -12.45
N LYS A 170 8.70 -13.08 -12.28
CA LYS A 170 9.77 -13.60 -13.13
C LYS A 170 10.93 -14.12 -12.28
N PRO A 171 11.16 -15.45 -12.22
CA PRO A 171 12.34 -16.01 -11.58
C PRO A 171 13.63 -15.45 -12.17
N SER A 172 14.65 -15.24 -11.34
CA SER A 172 15.97 -14.84 -11.85
C SER A 172 16.61 -15.99 -12.61
N LYS A 173 17.20 -15.68 -13.78
CA LYS A 173 17.94 -16.66 -14.59
C LYS A 173 19.34 -16.93 -14.05
N SER A 174 19.95 -15.95 -13.38
CA SER A 174 21.35 -16.00 -12.93
C SER A 174 21.51 -16.41 -11.46
N LYS A 175 20.51 -16.15 -10.60
CA LYS A 175 20.54 -16.49 -9.17
C LYS A 175 19.24 -17.18 -8.75
N LYS A 176 19.32 -18.45 -8.35
CA LYS A 176 18.13 -19.27 -8.04
C LYS A 176 17.38 -18.85 -6.77
N ASP A 177 18.03 -18.08 -5.89
CA ASP A 177 17.54 -17.63 -4.58
C ASP A 177 16.56 -16.45 -4.65
N ARG A 178 16.22 -15.94 -5.83
CA ARG A 178 15.40 -14.73 -5.98
C ARG A 178 14.67 -14.63 -7.33
N GLY A 179 13.80 -13.65 -7.44
CA GLY A 179 13.20 -13.23 -8.70
C GLY A 179 12.72 -11.79 -8.67
N ILE A 180 12.09 -11.35 -9.75
CA ILE A 180 11.52 -10.02 -9.89
C ILE A 180 10.00 -10.14 -9.85
N VAL A 181 9.37 -9.31 -9.03
CA VAL A 181 7.92 -9.12 -8.97
C VAL A 181 7.63 -7.69 -9.42
N THR A 182 6.78 -7.55 -10.44
CA THR A 182 6.26 -6.26 -10.90
C THR A 182 4.85 -6.09 -10.36
N THR A 183 4.60 -4.91 -9.80
CA THR A 183 3.32 -4.52 -9.22
C THR A 183 2.89 -3.19 -9.82
N TYR A 184 1.60 -3.09 -10.15
CA TYR A 184 0.97 -1.86 -10.57
C TYR A 184 0.24 -1.24 -9.39
N GLN A 185 0.39 0.07 -9.24
CA GLN A 185 -0.08 0.84 -8.09
C GLN A 185 -1.09 1.87 -8.55
N LYS A 186 -2.26 1.90 -7.89
CA LYS A 186 -3.21 3.01 -7.96
C LYS A 186 -3.24 3.71 -6.62
N VAL A 187 -2.74 4.93 -6.58
CA VAL A 187 -2.82 5.80 -5.40
C VAL A 187 -4.13 6.58 -5.47
N LYS A 188 -5.01 6.36 -4.51
CA LYS A 188 -6.31 7.03 -4.40
C LYS A 188 -6.34 8.02 -3.25
N ASN A 189 -7.04 9.14 -3.43
CA ASN A 189 -7.31 10.08 -2.35
C ASN A 189 -8.56 9.67 -1.53
N GLN A 190 -8.97 10.52 -0.58
CA GLN A 190 -10.14 10.30 0.27
C GLN A 190 -11.47 10.16 -0.48
N ASP A 191 -11.57 10.73 -1.68
CA ASP A 191 -12.76 10.69 -2.53
C ASP A 191 -12.74 9.48 -3.50
N GLY A 192 -11.73 8.63 -3.39
CA GLY A 192 -11.54 7.48 -4.27
C GLY A 192 -10.97 7.82 -5.66
N LYS A 193 -10.60 9.08 -5.91
CA LYS A 193 -9.97 9.52 -7.17
C LYS A 193 -8.55 8.99 -7.26
N VAL A 194 -8.17 8.40 -8.39
CA VAL A 194 -6.77 8.02 -8.65
C VAL A 194 -5.98 9.30 -8.91
N VAL A 195 -5.01 9.57 -8.05
CA VAL A 195 -4.16 10.78 -8.11
C VAL A 195 -2.79 10.50 -8.70
N VAL A 196 -2.25 9.30 -8.45
CA VAL A 196 -0.99 8.81 -9.01
C VAL A 196 -1.16 7.34 -9.37
N GLU A 197 -0.51 6.91 -10.44
CA GLU A 197 -0.35 5.50 -10.77
C GLU A 197 1.02 5.22 -11.36
N TYR A 198 1.52 4.01 -11.15
CA TYR A 198 2.83 3.59 -11.67
C TYR A 198 3.00 2.07 -11.58
N GLU A 199 3.98 1.55 -12.31
CA GLU A 199 4.45 0.18 -12.15
C GLU A 199 5.81 0.19 -11.46
N VAL A 200 6.01 -0.72 -10.52
CA VAL A 200 7.28 -0.88 -9.81
C VAL A 200 7.69 -2.34 -9.78
N SER A 201 8.94 -2.59 -10.17
CA SER A 201 9.56 -3.92 -10.14
C SER A 201 10.52 -4.01 -8.98
N ARG A 202 10.37 -5.03 -8.14
CA ARG A 202 11.25 -5.30 -7.01
C ARG A 202 11.88 -6.67 -7.13
N MET A 203 13.13 -6.77 -6.73
CA MET A 203 13.82 -8.05 -6.56
C MET A 203 13.50 -8.59 -5.17
N ILE A 204 13.00 -9.83 -5.11
CA ILE A 204 12.54 -10.48 -3.88
C ILE A 204 13.23 -11.83 -3.74
N ARG A 205 13.74 -12.14 -2.54
CA ARG A 205 14.35 -13.43 -2.21
C ARG A 205 13.29 -14.52 -2.03
N ARG A 206 13.66 -15.76 -2.31
CA ARG A 206 12.94 -16.94 -1.83
C ARG A 206 13.17 -17.09 -0.33
N SER A 207 12.28 -17.81 0.34
CA SER A 207 12.63 -18.38 1.64
C SER A 207 13.69 -19.47 1.42
N SER A 208 14.57 -19.61 2.41
CA SER A 208 15.53 -20.71 2.47
C SER A 208 14.82 -22.05 2.62
#